data_AF-A0A5J6SJT1-F1
#
_entry.id   AF-A0A5J6SJT1-F1
#
_cell.length_a   1.000
_cell.length_b   1.000
_cell.length_c   1.000
_cell.angle_alpha   90.00
_cell.angle_beta   90.00
_cell.angle_gamma   90.00
#
_symmetry.space_group_name_H-M   'P 1'
#
loop_
_entity.id
_entity.type
_entity.pdbx_description
1 polymer ?
#
loop_
_entity_poly.entity_id
_entity_poly.type
_entity_poly.pdbx_seq_one_letter_code
_entity_poly.pdbx_strand_id
1 'polypeptide(L)'
;MEAKHLWKQQIKQLLLEVEQQAILKENDLFVIGCSTSEIIGEKIGTAGGIEVAEVLFEPLQAFANRHKVHLAFQGCEHINRAITMERKTQLFYRLPEVSVIPVVRAGGSMSAYAYTQFQDPVVVEHVQAHAGIDIGQTLIGMQLQPVAVPIRVSTKQIGGAVVTIAKTRPKLIGGERAFYG
;
A
#
# COMPACT_ATOMS: atom_id res chain seq x y z
N MET A 1 16.92 -8.48 -15.79
CA MET A 1 17.36 -7.12 -15.40
C MET A 1 16.44 -6.05 -15.98
N GLU A 2 16.01 -6.15 -17.23
CA GLU A 2 15.13 -5.18 -17.88
C GLU A 2 13.76 -5.02 -17.19
N ALA A 3 13.10 -6.13 -16.81
CA ALA A 3 11.82 -6.09 -16.11
C ALA A 3 11.89 -5.40 -14.73
N LYS A 4 12.93 -5.69 -13.93
CA LYS A 4 13.15 -5.04 -12.62
C LYS A 4 13.33 -3.53 -12.78
N HIS A 5 14.06 -3.10 -13.80
CA HIS A 5 14.23 -1.68 -14.10
C HIS A 5 12.90 -1.03 -14.49
N LEU A 6 12.12 -1.68 -15.36
CA LEU A 6 10.80 -1.20 -15.77
C LEU A 6 9.86 -1.03 -14.57
N TRP A 7 9.73 -2.04 -13.71
CA TRP A 7 8.87 -1.96 -12.52
C TRP A 7 9.30 -0.83 -11.59
N LYS A 8 10.62 -0.66 -11.37
CA LYS A 8 11.17 0.44 -10.56
C LYS A 8 10.82 1.81 -11.13
N GLN A 9 10.89 1.99 -12.46
CA GLN A 9 10.50 3.25 -13.11
C GLN A 9 9.00 3.49 -13.01
N GLN A 10 8.17 2.48 -13.24
CA GLN A 10 6.72 2.59 -13.18
C GLN A 10 6.23 2.96 -11.77
N ILE A 11 6.74 2.31 -10.72
CA ILE A 11 6.34 2.67 -9.34
C ILE A 11 6.82 4.07 -8.97
N LYS A 12 8.03 4.48 -9.39
CA LYS A 12 8.52 5.85 -9.15
C LYS A 12 7.64 6.88 -9.85
N GLN A 13 7.29 6.65 -11.11
CA GLN A 13 6.40 7.51 -11.87
C GLN A 13 5.00 7.58 -11.23
N LEU A 14 4.44 6.43 -10.83
CA LEU A 14 3.17 6.36 -10.11
C LEU A 14 3.20 7.20 -8.83
N LEU A 15 4.24 7.04 -8.02
CA LEU A 15 4.39 7.78 -6.77
C LEU A 15 4.52 9.29 -7.02
N LEU A 16 5.27 9.73 -8.03
CA LEU A 16 5.33 11.16 -8.41
C LEU A 16 3.94 11.72 -8.76
N GLU A 17 3.12 10.96 -9.48
CA GLU A 17 1.75 11.37 -9.81
C GLU A 17 0.83 11.40 -8.59
N VAL A 18 1.06 10.50 -7.61
CA VAL A 18 0.36 10.54 -6.32
C VAL A 18 0.70 11.82 -5.55
N GLU A 19 1.97 12.19 -5.48
CA GLU A 19 2.42 13.40 -4.76
C GLU A 19 1.79 14.69 -5.30
N GLN A 20 1.53 14.74 -6.62
CA GLN A 20 0.91 15.89 -7.26
C GLN A 20 -0.58 16.04 -6.93
N GLN A 21 -1.26 14.97 -6.51
CA GLN A 21 -2.72 14.95 -6.35
C GLN A 21 -3.17 14.66 -4.90
N ALA A 22 -2.33 14.02 -4.10
CA ALA A 22 -2.56 13.71 -2.70
C ALA A 22 -1.74 14.65 -1.81
N ILE A 23 -2.43 15.49 -1.06
CA ILE A 23 -1.81 16.24 0.03
C ILE A 23 -1.74 15.29 1.23
N LEU A 24 -0.60 14.63 1.39
CA LEU A 24 -0.31 13.79 2.55
C LEU A 24 0.19 14.66 3.70
N LYS A 25 -0.21 14.31 4.92
CA LYS A 25 0.25 14.96 6.15
C LYS A 25 1.23 14.08 6.89
N GLU A 26 2.09 14.71 7.67
CA GLU A 26 2.96 14.01 8.61
C GLU A 26 2.13 13.11 9.52
N ASN A 27 2.60 11.88 9.67
CA ASN A 27 1.95 10.76 10.36
C ASN A 27 0.72 10.17 9.67
N ASP A 28 0.34 10.57 8.45
CA ASP A 28 -0.71 9.83 7.73
C ASP A 28 -0.29 8.37 7.51
N LEU A 29 -1.27 7.46 7.56
CA LEU A 29 -1.10 6.05 7.21
C LEU A 29 -1.38 5.83 5.72
N PHE A 30 -0.44 5.20 5.03
CA PHE A 30 -0.49 4.91 3.61
C PHE A 30 -0.46 3.40 3.38
N VAL A 31 -1.57 2.83 2.92
CA VAL A 31 -1.72 1.37 2.76
C VAL A 31 -1.36 0.90 1.35
N ILE A 32 -0.66 -0.22 1.25
CA ILE A 32 -0.28 -0.88 -0.01
C ILE A 32 -0.89 -2.28 -0.04
N GLY A 33 -1.73 -2.52 -1.03
CA GLY A 33 -2.11 -3.84 -1.48
C GLY A 33 -1.32 -4.18 -2.74
N CYS A 34 -0.73 -5.38 -2.80
CA CYS A 34 0.14 -5.74 -3.92
C CYS A 34 0.09 -7.24 -4.21
N SER A 35 -0.30 -7.58 -5.43
CA SER A 35 -0.18 -8.93 -5.98
C SER A 35 1.06 -9.02 -6.86
N THR A 36 2.11 -9.68 -6.36
CA THR A 36 3.35 -9.84 -7.14
C THR A 36 3.19 -10.77 -8.34
N SER A 37 2.23 -11.70 -8.30
CA SER A 37 1.92 -12.56 -9.46
C SER A 37 1.30 -11.76 -10.60
N GLU A 38 0.41 -10.80 -10.29
CA GLU A 38 -0.19 -9.92 -11.32
C GLU A 38 0.85 -8.99 -11.96
N ILE A 39 1.84 -8.53 -11.19
CA ILE A 39 2.94 -7.70 -11.72
C ILE A 39 3.78 -8.51 -12.71
N ILE A 40 4.05 -9.77 -12.37
CA ILE A 40 4.83 -10.70 -13.21
C ILE A 40 4.04 -11.13 -14.45
N GLY A 41 2.74 -11.37 -14.33
CA GLY A 41 1.90 -11.96 -15.37
C GLY A 41 2.12 -13.47 -15.54
N GLU A 42 1.72 -14.02 -16.69
CA GLU A 42 1.50 -15.48 -16.83
C GLU A 42 2.75 -16.38 -17.05
N LYS A 43 4.00 -15.92 -16.88
CA LYS A 43 5.16 -16.73 -17.35
C LYS A 43 6.42 -16.79 -16.49
N ILE A 44 6.41 -16.44 -15.21
CA ILE A 44 7.59 -16.66 -14.36
C ILE A 44 7.15 -17.26 -13.02
N GLY A 45 7.75 -18.39 -12.64
CA GLY A 45 7.38 -19.15 -11.45
C GLY A 45 7.46 -18.35 -10.14
N THR A 46 7.02 -18.99 -9.05
CA THR A 46 6.83 -18.36 -7.71
C THR A 46 8.08 -17.69 -7.11
N ALA A 47 9.28 -18.01 -7.61
CA ALA A 47 10.54 -17.39 -7.17
C ALA A 47 10.61 -15.87 -7.45
N GLY A 48 9.91 -15.36 -8.46
CA GLY A 48 9.97 -13.94 -8.84
C GLY A 48 9.27 -12.97 -7.87
N GLY A 49 8.40 -13.48 -6.99
CA GLY A 49 7.56 -12.62 -6.14
C GLY A 49 8.34 -11.75 -5.16
N ILE A 50 9.38 -12.30 -4.53
CA ILE A 50 10.26 -11.55 -3.61
C ILE A 50 11.06 -10.49 -4.37
N GLU A 51 11.51 -10.79 -5.58
CA GLU A 51 12.25 -9.81 -6.39
C GLU A 51 11.39 -8.60 -6.75
N VAL A 52 10.10 -8.82 -7.05
CA VAL A 52 9.14 -7.73 -7.26
C VAL A 52 8.99 -6.91 -5.99
N ALA A 53 8.81 -7.58 -4.85
CA ALA A 53 8.64 -6.90 -3.56
C ALA A 53 9.86 -6.02 -3.21
N GLU A 54 11.07 -6.54 -3.41
CA GLU A 54 12.33 -5.80 -3.25
C GLU A 54 12.38 -4.55 -4.13
N VAL A 55 12.07 -4.70 -5.41
CA VAL A 55 12.07 -3.58 -6.38
C VAL A 55 11.06 -2.49 -6.02
N LEU A 56 9.90 -2.86 -5.48
CA LEU A 56 8.85 -1.90 -5.12
C LEU A 56 9.06 -1.27 -3.74
N PHE A 57 9.64 -2.00 -2.79
CA PHE A 57 9.77 -1.55 -1.41
C PHE A 57 10.64 -0.29 -1.28
N GLU A 58 11.81 -0.27 -1.91
CA GLU A 58 12.74 0.87 -1.79
C GLU A 58 12.10 2.20 -2.28
N PRO A 59 11.47 2.29 -3.48
CA PRO A 59 10.73 3.49 -3.88
C PRO A 59 9.60 3.88 -2.91
N LEU A 60 8.85 2.91 -2.39
CA LEU A 60 7.77 3.16 -1.42
C LEU A 60 8.31 3.71 -0.11
N GLN A 61 9.39 3.13 0.42
CA GLN A 61 10.03 3.60 1.65
C GLN A 61 10.62 5.01 1.47
N ALA A 62 11.26 5.27 0.33
CA ALA A 62 11.76 6.61 0.02
C ALA A 62 10.64 7.65 -0.06
N PHE A 63 9.51 7.29 -0.68
CA PHE A 63 8.30 8.12 -0.68
C PHE A 63 7.80 8.39 0.74
N ALA A 64 7.67 7.34 1.56
CA ALA A 64 7.19 7.47 2.93
C ALA A 64 8.07 8.39 3.78
N ASN A 65 9.38 8.27 3.65
CA ASN A 65 10.34 9.10 4.37
C ASN A 65 10.24 10.58 3.95
N ARG A 66 10.07 10.87 2.65
CA ARG A 66 9.93 12.25 2.15
C ARG A 66 8.66 12.93 2.68
N HIS A 67 7.55 12.20 2.74
CA HIS A 67 6.25 12.73 3.17
C HIS A 67 5.97 12.53 4.66
N LYS A 68 6.88 11.87 5.36
CA LYS A 68 6.74 11.48 6.78
C LYS A 68 5.44 10.73 7.07
N VAL A 69 5.09 9.80 6.19
CA VAL A 69 3.92 8.93 6.34
C VAL A 69 4.34 7.54 6.82
N HIS A 70 3.41 6.83 7.44
CA HIS A 70 3.61 5.44 7.87
C HIS A 70 3.14 4.49 6.77
N LEU A 71 3.98 3.53 6.40
CA LEU A 71 3.61 2.48 5.44
C LEU A 71 2.91 1.32 6.13
N ALA A 72 1.89 0.78 5.47
CA ALA A 72 1.15 -0.39 5.92
C ALA A 72 0.98 -1.37 4.74
N PHE A 73 1.39 -2.61 4.89
CA PHE A 73 1.38 -3.60 3.81
C PHE A 73 0.31 -4.66 4.04
N GLN A 74 -0.71 -4.67 3.18
CA GLN A 74 -1.80 -5.63 3.25
C GLN A 74 -1.33 -7.03 2.85
N GLY A 75 -1.57 -8.02 3.73
CA GLY A 75 -1.41 -9.42 3.40
C GLY A 75 -2.51 -9.95 2.48
N CYS A 76 -2.30 -11.13 1.89
CA CYS A 76 -3.36 -11.78 1.14
C CYS A 76 -4.49 -12.33 2.05
N GLU A 77 -5.55 -12.83 1.43
CA GLU A 77 -6.73 -13.39 2.07
C GLU A 77 -6.43 -14.57 3.01
N HIS A 78 -5.34 -15.30 2.81
CA HIS A 78 -4.92 -16.40 3.69
C HIS A 78 -4.56 -15.97 5.12
N ILE A 79 -4.23 -14.68 5.32
CA ILE A 79 -4.05 -14.09 6.65
C ILE A 79 -5.14 -13.03 6.94
N ASN A 80 -6.31 -13.20 6.33
CA ASN A 80 -7.47 -12.31 6.47
C ASN A 80 -7.18 -10.85 6.14
N ARG A 81 -6.22 -10.60 5.22
CA ARG A 81 -5.78 -9.25 4.84
C ARG A 81 -5.21 -8.43 6.02
N ALA A 82 -4.68 -9.11 7.02
CA ALA A 82 -3.96 -8.48 8.11
C ALA A 82 -2.77 -7.65 7.59
N ILE A 83 -2.42 -6.60 8.32
CA ILE A 83 -1.55 -5.52 7.83
C ILE A 83 -0.21 -5.52 8.54
N THR A 84 0.87 -5.64 7.78
CA THR A 84 2.25 -5.55 8.28
C THR A 84 2.71 -4.10 8.35
N MET A 85 3.26 -3.68 9.48
CA MET A 85 3.79 -2.33 9.72
C MET A 85 4.89 -2.32 10.79
N GLU A 86 5.47 -1.16 11.04
CA GLU A 86 6.34 -0.95 12.21
C GLU A 86 5.51 -0.90 13.51
N ARG A 87 6.03 -1.48 14.59
CA ARG A 87 5.39 -1.47 15.91
C ARG A 87 5.12 -0.05 16.41
N LYS A 88 6.01 0.90 16.14
CA LYS A 88 5.80 2.32 16.48
C LYS A 88 4.52 2.90 15.84
N THR A 89 4.21 2.49 14.61
CA THR A 89 2.99 2.90 13.89
C THR A 89 1.77 2.26 14.51
N GLN A 90 1.83 0.95 14.81
CA GLN A 90 0.76 0.23 15.51
C GLN A 90 0.42 0.89 16.85
N LEU A 91 1.43 1.25 17.66
CA LEU A 91 1.24 1.92 18.94
C LEU A 91 0.68 3.34 18.78
N PHE A 92 1.19 4.11 17.82
CA PHE A 92 0.71 5.46 17.53
C PHE A 92 -0.79 5.46 17.17
N TYR A 93 -1.22 4.52 16.34
CA TYR A 93 -2.61 4.37 15.91
C TYR A 93 -3.47 3.50 16.85
N ARG A 94 -2.89 2.89 17.88
CA ARG A 94 -3.55 1.96 18.83
C ARG A 94 -4.29 0.81 18.13
N LEU A 95 -3.63 0.22 17.14
CA LEU A 95 -4.23 -0.82 16.30
C LEU A 95 -4.17 -2.19 16.99
N PRO A 96 -5.19 -3.06 16.83
CA PRO A 96 -5.19 -4.39 17.42
C PRO A 96 -4.15 -5.30 16.74
N GLU A 97 -3.12 -5.69 17.50
CA GLU A 97 -2.09 -6.64 17.06
C GLU A 97 -2.67 -8.07 16.95
N VAL A 98 -2.22 -8.80 15.93
CA VAL A 98 -2.56 -10.22 15.71
C VAL A 98 -1.29 -11.05 15.53
N SER A 99 -1.35 -12.33 15.90
CA SER A 99 -0.18 -13.21 15.89
C SER A 99 -0.06 -13.95 14.57
N VAL A 100 0.79 -13.44 13.67
CA VAL A 100 1.21 -14.13 12.44
C VAL A 100 2.55 -13.57 11.95
N ILE A 101 3.38 -14.41 11.36
CA ILE A 101 4.54 -13.98 10.56
C ILE A 101 4.17 -14.24 9.09
N PRO A 102 4.02 -13.19 8.26
CA PRO A 102 3.66 -13.37 6.86
C PRO A 102 4.80 -14.07 6.12
N VAL A 103 4.43 -15.04 5.30
CA VAL A 103 5.36 -15.76 4.41
C VAL A 103 4.83 -15.70 2.98
N VAL A 104 5.69 -15.91 1.99
CA VAL A 104 5.31 -15.83 0.56
C VAL A 104 4.05 -16.66 0.25
N ARG A 105 3.96 -17.87 0.81
CA ARG A 105 2.84 -18.81 0.62
C ARG A 105 1.56 -18.46 1.41
N ALA A 106 1.65 -17.60 2.43
CA ALA A 106 0.55 -17.25 3.33
C ALA A 106 0.82 -15.85 3.91
N GLY A 107 0.28 -14.83 3.24
CA GLY A 107 0.57 -13.41 3.47
C GLY A 107 1.00 -12.68 2.20
N GLY A 108 1.60 -13.37 1.25
CA GLY A 108 2.03 -12.82 -0.03
C GLY A 108 3.41 -12.15 0.05
N SER A 109 4.10 -12.09 -1.10
CA SER A 109 5.52 -11.67 -1.17
C SER A 109 5.77 -10.25 -0.65
N MET A 110 4.86 -9.31 -0.90
CA MET A 110 5.05 -7.91 -0.49
C MET A 110 5.00 -7.76 1.03
N SER A 111 4.00 -8.34 1.68
CA SER A 111 3.84 -8.30 3.14
C SER A 111 4.96 -9.07 3.84
N ALA A 112 5.32 -10.26 3.32
CA ALA A 112 6.43 -11.06 3.82
C ALA A 112 7.78 -10.32 3.71
N TYR A 113 8.03 -9.67 2.56
CA TYR A 113 9.24 -8.87 2.37
C TYR A 113 9.26 -7.65 3.30
N ALA A 114 8.17 -6.88 3.39
CA ALA A 114 8.09 -5.73 4.29
C ALA A 114 8.37 -6.11 5.75
N TYR A 115 7.87 -7.27 6.20
CA TYR A 115 8.13 -7.79 7.54
C TYR A 115 9.63 -7.97 7.84
N THR A 116 10.44 -8.35 6.85
CA THR A 116 11.90 -8.50 7.03
C THR A 116 12.67 -7.18 6.94
N GLN A 117 12.07 -6.14 6.37
CA GLN A 117 12.71 -4.83 6.19
C GLN A 117 12.46 -3.86 7.34
N PHE A 118 11.34 -4.03 8.05
CA PHE A 118 11.01 -3.20 9.21
C PHE A 118 11.90 -3.50 10.41
N GLN A 119 12.13 -2.48 11.23
CA GLN A 119 13.00 -2.56 12.40
C GLN A 119 12.38 -3.39 13.53
N ASP A 120 11.10 -3.15 13.82
CA ASP A 120 10.32 -3.90 14.80
C ASP A 120 8.95 -4.22 14.17
N PRO A 121 8.88 -5.23 13.28
CA PRO A 121 7.68 -5.53 12.52
C PRO A 121 6.56 -6.07 13.42
N VAL A 122 5.34 -5.68 13.10
CA VAL A 122 4.12 -6.20 13.71
C VAL A 122 3.03 -6.40 12.65
N VAL A 123 2.09 -7.30 12.93
CA VAL A 123 0.89 -7.49 12.11
C VAL A 123 -0.34 -7.08 12.91
N VAL A 124 -1.24 -6.32 12.29
CA VAL A 124 -2.50 -5.86 12.90
C VAL A 124 -3.70 -6.36 12.12
N GLU A 125 -4.86 -6.46 12.77
CA GLU A 125 -6.08 -6.98 12.16
C GLU A 125 -6.58 -6.14 10.98
N HIS A 126 -6.63 -4.81 11.16
CA HIS A 126 -7.13 -3.87 10.16
C HIS A 126 -6.62 -2.46 10.44
N VAL A 127 -6.77 -1.55 9.47
CA VAL A 127 -6.40 -0.15 9.60
C VAL A 127 -7.46 0.80 9.02
N GLN A 128 -7.32 2.08 9.33
CA GLN A 128 -8.06 3.16 8.71
C GLN A 128 -7.08 4.18 8.12
N ALA A 129 -6.56 3.86 6.93
CA ALA A 129 -5.55 4.61 6.21
C ALA A 129 -6.13 5.86 5.51
N HIS A 130 -5.26 6.85 5.32
CA HIS A 130 -5.59 8.15 4.74
C HIS A 130 -5.45 8.16 3.22
N ALA A 131 -4.60 7.27 2.69
CA ALA A 131 -4.43 7.01 1.28
C ALA A 131 -3.88 5.59 1.07
N GLY A 132 -3.91 5.12 -0.17
CA GLY A 132 -3.26 3.86 -0.51
C GLY A 132 -3.21 3.56 -2.00
N ILE A 133 -2.40 2.56 -2.33
CA ILE A 133 -2.21 2.01 -3.68
C ILE A 133 -2.57 0.53 -3.65
N ASP A 134 -3.41 0.12 -4.58
CA ASP A 134 -3.72 -1.27 -4.88
C ASP A 134 -3.08 -1.63 -6.22
N ILE A 135 -2.10 -2.54 -6.19
CA ILE A 135 -1.38 -3.04 -7.36
C ILE A 135 -1.83 -4.49 -7.60
N GLY A 136 -2.58 -4.72 -8.66
CA GLY A 136 -3.10 -6.06 -9.00
C GLY A 136 -4.44 -6.38 -8.36
N GLN A 137 -5.27 -5.35 -8.12
CA GLN A 137 -6.68 -5.49 -7.72
C GLN A 137 -6.88 -6.35 -6.46
N THR A 138 -5.98 -6.21 -5.50
CA THR A 138 -6.03 -6.88 -4.21
C THR A 138 -7.15 -6.36 -3.31
N LEU A 139 -7.77 -5.22 -3.64
CA LEU A 139 -8.82 -4.53 -2.89
C LEU A 139 -8.31 -4.02 -1.53
N ILE A 140 -8.07 -2.70 -1.44
CA ILE A 140 -7.67 -2.02 -0.20
C ILE A 140 -8.79 -1.17 0.42
N GLY A 141 -9.99 -1.17 -0.17
CA GLY A 141 -11.07 -0.26 0.23
C GLY A 141 -11.51 -0.42 1.69
N MET A 142 -11.42 -1.63 2.24
CA MET A 142 -11.70 -1.91 3.66
C MET A 142 -10.67 -1.28 4.61
N GLN A 143 -9.49 -0.91 4.11
CA GLN A 143 -8.41 -0.31 4.88
C GLN A 143 -8.41 1.22 4.80
N LEU A 144 -9.34 1.84 4.07
CA LEU A 144 -9.38 3.30 3.88
C LEU A 144 -10.43 3.94 4.78
N GLN A 145 -10.12 5.12 5.31
CA GLN A 145 -11.12 5.95 5.98
C GLN A 145 -12.25 6.38 5.03
N PRO A 146 -13.49 6.48 5.52
CA PRO A 146 -14.54 7.17 4.77
C PRO A 146 -14.26 8.69 4.77
N VAL A 147 -14.26 9.38 3.65
CA VAL A 147 -14.71 8.98 2.30
C VAL A 147 -13.51 8.72 1.39
N ALA A 148 -13.39 7.50 0.87
CA ALA A 148 -12.39 7.17 -0.16
C ALA A 148 -12.71 7.87 -1.48
N VAL A 149 -11.70 8.48 -2.08
CA VAL A 149 -11.76 9.23 -3.34
C VAL A 149 -10.65 8.74 -4.26
N PRO A 150 -10.98 8.14 -5.41
CA PRO A 150 -9.99 7.68 -6.37
C PRO A 150 -9.13 8.84 -6.90
N ILE A 151 -7.83 8.59 -7.07
CA ILE A 151 -6.89 9.50 -7.73
C ILE A 151 -6.71 9.05 -9.18
N ARG A 152 -6.73 10.01 -10.13
CA ARG A 152 -6.59 9.71 -11.56
C ARG A 152 -5.16 9.92 -11.99
N VAL A 153 -4.43 8.81 -12.12
CA VAL A 153 -3.04 8.76 -12.57
C VAL A 153 -2.95 8.40 -14.05
N SER A 154 -1.89 8.84 -14.72
CA SER A 154 -1.55 8.43 -16.08
C SER A 154 -1.01 7.00 -16.10
N THR A 155 -0.25 6.63 -15.07
CA THR A 155 0.29 5.28 -14.88
C THR A 155 -0.83 4.30 -14.54
N LYS A 156 -1.22 3.43 -15.48
CA LYS A 156 -2.33 2.47 -15.31
C LYS A 156 -1.91 1.10 -14.80
N GLN A 157 -0.65 0.76 -14.95
CA GLN A 157 -0.13 -0.56 -14.61
C GLN A 157 1.31 -0.50 -14.10
N ILE A 158 1.68 -1.48 -13.28
CA ILE A 158 3.06 -1.83 -12.94
C ILE A 158 3.27 -3.28 -13.36
N GLY A 159 4.20 -3.52 -14.29
CA GLY A 159 4.25 -4.81 -15.00
C GLY A 159 2.90 -5.11 -15.64
N GLY A 160 2.35 -6.30 -15.39
CA GLY A 160 0.99 -6.67 -15.81
C GLY A 160 -0.13 -6.19 -14.88
N ALA A 161 0.18 -5.70 -13.69
CA ALA A 161 -0.82 -5.42 -12.66
C ALA A 161 -1.48 -4.05 -12.85
N VAL A 162 -2.81 -4.03 -12.90
CA VAL A 162 -3.60 -2.78 -12.85
C VAL A 162 -3.38 -2.07 -11.52
N VAL A 163 -3.17 -0.75 -11.56
CA VAL A 163 -3.04 0.07 -10.34
C VAL A 163 -4.28 0.91 -10.11
N THR A 164 -4.74 0.92 -8.85
CA THR A 164 -5.79 1.82 -8.36
C THR A 164 -5.25 2.57 -7.16
N ILE A 165 -5.54 3.86 -7.08
CA ILE A 165 -5.08 4.73 -5.99
C ILE A 165 -6.28 5.46 -5.43
N ALA A 166 -6.33 5.60 -4.11
CA ALA A 166 -7.30 6.46 -3.45
C ALA A 166 -6.63 7.27 -2.34
N LYS A 167 -7.13 8.49 -2.16
CA LYS A 167 -6.99 9.25 -0.92
C LYS A 167 -8.31 9.26 -0.18
N THR A 168 -8.33 9.78 1.02
CA THR A 168 -9.54 9.98 1.80
C THR A 168 -9.79 11.47 2.03
N ARG A 169 -11.04 11.81 2.34
CA ARG A 169 -11.42 13.15 2.75
C ARG A 169 -12.48 13.09 3.86
N PRO A 170 -12.62 14.16 4.66
CA PRO A 170 -13.73 14.29 5.58
C PRO A 170 -15.09 14.18 4.87
N LYS A 171 -16.07 13.61 5.56
CA LYS A 171 -17.46 13.65 5.14
C LYS A 171 -17.92 15.12 5.09
N LEU A 172 -18.55 15.51 3.98
CA LEU A 172 -19.30 16.77 3.94
C LEU A 172 -20.64 16.51 4.63
N ILE A 173 -20.88 17.24 5.72
CA ILE A 173 -22.06 17.11 6.57
C ILE A 173 -22.76 18.46 6.70
N GLY A 174 -24.09 18.46 6.82
CA GLY A 174 -24.89 19.67 6.94
C GLY A 174 -26.16 19.62 6.11
N GLY A 175 -27.15 20.42 6.49
CA GLY A 175 -28.43 20.54 5.76
C GLY A 175 -28.31 21.49 4.56
N GLU A 176 -29.46 21.87 3.98
CA GLU A 176 -29.54 22.66 2.74
C GLU A 176 -28.79 24.01 2.76
N ARG A 177 -28.54 24.56 3.95
CA ARG A 177 -27.84 25.85 4.14
C ARG A 177 -26.34 25.68 4.41
N ALA A 178 -25.80 24.47 4.36
CA ALA A 178 -24.39 24.23 4.59
C ALA A 178 -23.54 24.81 3.45
N PHE A 179 -22.41 25.40 3.83
CA PHE A 179 -21.46 26.02 2.94
C PHE A 179 -20.07 25.47 3.28
N TYR A 180 -19.28 25.13 2.27
CA TYR A 180 -17.99 24.47 2.42
C TYR A 180 -16.85 25.26 1.79
N GLY A 181 -17.10 26.55 1.51
CA GLY A 181 -16.24 27.42 0.71
C GLY A 181 -16.88 27.85 -0.60
#